data_AF-K2A6A2-F1
#
_entry.id   AF-K2A6A2-F1
#
_cell.length_a   1.000
_cell.length_b   1.000
_cell.length_c   1.000
_cell.angle_alpha   90.00
_cell.angle_beta   90.00
_cell.angle_gamma   90.00
#
_symmetry.space_group_name_H-M   'P 1'
#
loop_
_entity.id
_entity.type
_entity.pdbx_description
1 polymer ?
#
loop_
_entity_poly.entity_id
_entity_poly.type
_entity_poly.pdbx_seq_one_letter_code
_entity_poly.pdbx_strand_id
1 'polypeptide(L)'
;MRRKSALDTSTLPGKLADCQERDPAKAEIYIVEGDSAGGSAKQGRNRANQAILPLKGKILNVEKARFDKMLSSEEIRILITALGTGIGDNEFSIDKLRYHTIVIMTDADVDGSHIRTLLLTLFYRHMTDIISQGHLFIAQPPLFRVKKGKSERYLKDQEALDAHLIEMAVGDVVVSVGDKTLTQSNLTILIKDIIDYDRHLNHFRGKVDTRVIDAALMRTTLSLDVLANETELQKEIVKLKECLRSQQVSFNENDIVVSEDAEHSRKRLTIKTQLGTTAMVTVIDTDFMRSAEVSQLFKIVSRIKSNAAPPYALVQKEEKYIFDNLVALKNHVIDSGKKGLYIQRYKGLGEMNPEQLWETTMDPARRTLLKVQIEDAVECDQMFTVLMGDQVEPRREFIEANALNTRNLDI
;
A
#
# COMPACT_ATOMS: atom_id res chain seq x y z
N MET A 1 7.41 55.71 23.72
CA MET A 1 6.61 55.37 22.51
C MET A 1 7.20 54.11 21.88
N ARG A 2 6.50 52.98 22.04
CA ARG A 2 6.89 51.67 21.50
C ARG A 2 6.59 51.68 19.98
N ARG A 3 7.58 51.42 19.12
CA ARG A 3 7.33 51.22 17.68
C ARG A 3 6.40 50.01 17.54
N LYS A 4 5.21 50.24 16.97
CA LYS A 4 4.23 49.20 16.64
C LYS A 4 4.89 48.16 15.73
N SER A 5 4.86 46.89 16.13
CA SER A 5 5.26 45.75 15.32
C SER A 5 4.29 45.61 14.15
N ALA A 6 4.82 45.40 12.94
CA ALA A 6 4.06 45.28 11.69
C ALA A 6 3.13 44.05 11.60
N LEU A 7 3.01 43.26 12.67
CA LEU A 7 2.21 42.03 12.75
C LEU A 7 0.86 42.18 13.48
N ASP A 8 0.58 43.33 14.13
CA ASP A 8 -0.62 43.49 14.97
C ASP A 8 -1.93 43.76 14.21
N THR A 9 -1.87 43.84 12.87
CA THR A 9 -3.04 43.84 11.98
C THR A 9 -2.82 42.80 10.90
N SER A 10 -2.81 41.52 11.26
CA SER A 10 -2.71 40.45 10.25
C SER A 10 -4.06 40.29 9.55
N THR A 11 -4.24 41.03 8.46
CA THR A 11 -5.20 40.68 7.43
C THR A 11 -4.96 39.22 7.02
N LEU A 12 -6.01 38.41 7.03
CA LEU A 12 -5.91 37.02 6.60
C LEU A 12 -5.37 36.92 5.17
N PRO A 13 -4.59 35.88 4.84
CA PRO A 13 -4.05 35.72 3.50
C PRO A 13 -5.14 35.67 2.44
N GLY A 14 -4.96 36.36 1.31
CA GLY A 14 -5.96 36.37 0.23
C GLY A 14 -6.23 35.00 -0.41
N LYS A 15 -5.28 34.05 -0.28
CA LYS A 15 -5.44 32.65 -0.71
C LYS A 15 -6.33 31.82 0.22
N LEU A 16 -6.44 32.21 1.49
CA LEU A 16 -7.20 31.47 2.49
C LEU A 16 -8.71 31.65 2.24
N ALA A 17 -9.41 30.55 1.99
CA ALA A 17 -10.86 30.52 2.02
C ALA A 17 -11.33 30.12 3.42
N ASP A 18 -11.48 31.09 4.32
CA ASP A 18 -11.80 30.86 5.74
C ASP A 18 -13.23 30.35 5.98
N CYS A 19 -13.48 29.78 7.17
CA CYS A 19 -14.79 29.34 7.66
C CYS A 19 -15.46 30.39 8.58
N GLN A 20 -16.73 30.13 8.94
CA GLN A 20 -17.51 31.00 9.82
C GLN A 20 -17.25 30.71 11.31
N GLU A 21 -16.94 29.46 11.64
CA GLU A 21 -16.65 29.02 13.00
C GLU A 21 -15.43 29.75 13.56
N ARG A 22 -15.56 30.20 14.81
CA ARG A 22 -14.52 30.93 15.56
C ARG A 22 -13.93 30.11 16.69
N ASP A 23 -14.63 29.07 17.13
CA ASP A 23 -14.13 28.09 18.09
C ASP A 23 -13.10 27.18 17.41
N PRO A 24 -11.80 27.27 17.77
CA PRO A 24 -10.75 26.49 17.14
C PRO A 24 -10.97 24.98 17.25
N ALA A 25 -11.66 24.51 18.31
CA ALA A 25 -11.95 23.10 18.52
C ALA A 25 -12.94 22.53 17.50
N LYS A 26 -13.77 23.39 16.89
CA LYS A 26 -14.78 23.01 15.90
C LYS A 26 -14.39 23.38 14.48
N ALA A 27 -13.38 24.23 14.32
CA ALA A 27 -12.87 24.68 13.04
C ALA A 27 -11.75 23.77 12.54
N GLU A 28 -11.76 23.54 11.23
CA GLU A 28 -10.75 22.74 10.56
C GLU A 28 -10.20 23.45 9.32
N ILE A 29 -8.94 23.19 9.00
CA ILE A 29 -8.28 23.75 7.83
C ILE A 29 -7.69 22.63 6.98
N TYR A 30 -7.97 22.67 5.67
CA TYR A 30 -7.36 21.79 4.69
C TYR A 30 -6.23 22.52 3.96
N ILE A 31 -5.03 21.97 4.02
CA ILE A 31 -3.88 22.42 3.24
C ILE A 31 -3.83 21.56 1.98
N VAL A 32 -4.05 22.19 0.82
CA VAL A 32 -4.27 21.48 -0.44
C VAL A 32 -3.17 21.78 -1.44
N GLU A 33 -2.72 20.75 -2.15
CA GLU A 33 -1.76 20.87 -3.23
C GLU A 33 -2.40 21.48 -4.50
N GLY A 34 -1.93 22.66 -4.88
CA GLY A 34 -2.30 23.31 -6.14
C GLY A 34 -3.68 23.99 -6.16
N ASP A 35 -3.85 24.87 -7.15
CA ASP A 35 -5.10 25.62 -7.34
C ASP A 35 -6.25 24.75 -7.84
N SER A 36 -5.96 23.66 -8.54
CA SER A 36 -6.97 22.77 -9.10
C SER A 36 -7.75 22.06 -8.00
N ALA A 37 -7.05 21.29 -7.16
CA ALA A 37 -7.65 20.64 -6.00
C ALA A 37 -8.17 21.67 -4.99
N GLY A 38 -7.47 22.80 -4.80
CA GLY A 38 -7.94 23.91 -3.98
C GLY A 38 -9.28 24.51 -4.46
N GLY A 39 -9.50 24.58 -5.77
CA GLY A 39 -10.74 25.03 -6.39
C GLY A 39 -11.90 24.08 -6.10
N SER A 40 -11.70 22.77 -6.32
CA SER A 40 -12.70 21.74 -6.02
C SER A 40 -13.02 21.69 -4.53
N ALA A 41 -12.00 21.73 -3.67
CA ALA A 41 -12.16 21.74 -2.22
C ALA A 41 -12.92 22.98 -1.74
N LYS A 42 -12.60 24.16 -2.28
CA LYS A 42 -13.32 25.41 -1.95
C LYS A 42 -14.80 25.37 -2.34
N GLN A 43 -15.14 24.69 -3.44
CA GLN A 43 -16.52 24.55 -3.90
C GLN A 43 -17.29 23.50 -3.08
N GLY A 44 -16.65 22.39 -2.72
CA GLY A 44 -17.28 21.28 -1.99
C GLY A 44 -17.30 21.43 -0.46
N ARG A 45 -16.52 22.35 0.12
CA ARG A 45 -16.40 22.50 1.58
C ARG A 45 -17.70 22.89 2.27
N ASN A 46 -17.81 22.51 3.53
CA ASN A 46 -18.75 23.12 4.46
C ASN A 46 -18.21 24.48 4.96
N ARG A 47 -18.79 25.58 4.49
CA ARG A 47 -18.37 26.95 4.86
C ARG A 47 -18.54 27.26 6.35
N ALA A 48 -19.36 26.49 7.07
CA ALA A 48 -19.56 26.69 8.50
C ALA A 48 -18.25 26.48 9.25
N ASN A 49 -17.53 25.38 9.01
CA ASN A 49 -16.40 24.96 9.84
C ASN A 49 -15.12 24.58 9.08
N GLN A 50 -15.12 24.51 7.74
CA GLN A 50 -13.96 24.11 6.95
C GLN A 50 -13.30 25.28 6.25
N ALA A 51 -12.05 25.57 6.55
CA ALA A 51 -11.21 26.50 5.81
C ALA A 51 -10.33 25.75 4.79
N ILE A 52 -10.06 26.38 3.63
CA ILE A 52 -9.20 25.80 2.58
C ILE A 52 -8.03 26.72 2.31
N LEU A 53 -6.82 26.17 2.34
CA LEU A 53 -5.58 26.85 2.01
C LEU A 53 -4.86 26.13 0.86
N PRO A 54 -4.96 26.62 -0.38
CA PRO A 54 -4.18 26.08 -1.50
C PRO A 54 -2.74 26.57 -1.44
N LEU A 55 -1.79 25.67 -1.65
CA LEU A 55 -0.35 25.97 -1.79
C LEU A 55 0.08 25.74 -3.24
N LYS A 56 0.91 26.63 -3.79
CA LYS A 56 1.43 26.49 -5.15
C LYS A 56 2.91 26.11 -5.15
N GLY A 57 3.27 25.20 -6.06
CA GLY A 57 4.66 24.80 -6.29
C GLY A 57 5.26 23.98 -5.14
N LYS A 58 6.52 23.58 -5.31
CA LYS A 58 7.26 22.86 -4.26
C LYS A 58 7.61 23.83 -3.14
N ILE A 59 7.18 23.51 -1.92
CA ILE A 59 7.49 24.29 -0.73
C ILE A 59 9.02 24.33 -0.56
N LEU A 60 9.54 25.46 -0.05
CA LEU A 60 10.95 25.56 0.27
C LEU A 60 11.34 24.47 1.28
N ASN A 61 12.41 23.75 0.97
CA ASN A 61 13.00 22.80 1.90
C ASN A 61 13.58 23.53 3.12
N VAL A 62 12.88 23.41 4.25
CA VAL A 62 13.24 24.06 5.52
C VAL A 62 14.38 23.37 6.26
N GLU A 63 14.72 22.12 5.91
CA GLU A 63 15.89 21.42 6.45
C GLU A 63 17.19 22.10 6.03
N LYS A 64 17.27 22.48 4.75
CA LYS A 64 18.46 23.09 4.16
C LYS A 64 18.45 24.61 4.27
N ALA A 65 17.26 25.21 4.36
CA ALA A 65 17.13 26.65 4.36
C ALA A 65 17.37 27.22 5.76
N ARG A 66 18.18 28.28 5.82
CA ARG A 66 18.28 29.09 7.04
C ARG A 66 16.90 29.70 7.37
N PHE A 67 16.65 29.91 8.65
CA PHE A 67 15.39 30.47 9.16
C PHE A 67 14.93 31.74 8.42
N ASP A 68 15.84 32.68 8.14
CA ASP A 68 15.50 33.91 7.40
C ASP A 68 15.00 33.64 5.96
N LYS A 69 15.55 32.63 5.30
CA LYS A 69 15.15 32.22 3.95
C LYS A 69 13.82 31.47 3.97
N MET A 70 13.53 30.75 5.06
CA MET A 70 12.21 30.17 5.27
C MET A 70 11.16 31.26 5.42
N LEU A 71 11.41 32.29 6.23
CA LEU A 71 10.49 33.42 6.41
C LEU A 71 10.32 34.26 5.14
N SER A 72 11.29 34.26 4.23
CA SER A 72 11.15 34.94 2.93
C SER A 72 10.26 34.17 1.95
N SER A 73 9.94 32.90 2.21
CA SER A 73 8.97 32.13 1.43
C SER A 73 7.54 32.63 1.65
N GLU A 74 6.87 33.02 0.56
CA GLU A 74 5.50 33.50 0.61
C GLU A 74 4.52 32.43 1.10
N GLU A 75 4.63 31.20 0.60
CA GLU A 75 3.71 30.10 0.97
C GLU A 75 3.82 29.75 2.46
N ILE A 76 5.04 29.79 3.01
CA ILE A 76 5.26 29.52 4.44
C ILE A 76 4.69 30.64 5.30
N ARG A 77 4.91 31.92 4.94
CA ARG A 77 4.29 33.05 5.64
C ARG A 77 2.77 32.98 5.61
N ILE A 78 2.20 32.65 4.46
CA ILE A 78 0.75 32.50 4.29
C ILE A 78 0.23 31.39 5.22
N LEU A 79 0.90 30.24 5.27
CA LEU A 79 0.53 29.13 6.15
C LEU A 79 0.59 29.53 7.63
N ILE A 80 1.69 30.12 8.09
CA ILE A 80 1.84 30.57 9.48
C ILE A 80 0.76 31.59 9.85
N THR A 81 0.50 32.55 8.96
CA THR A 81 -0.53 33.58 9.17
C THR A 81 -1.93 32.97 9.22
N ALA A 82 -2.20 31.96 8.38
CA ALA A 82 -3.46 31.23 8.40
C ALA A 82 -3.66 30.48 9.72
N LEU A 83 -2.64 29.78 10.23
CA LEU A 83 -2.70 29.03 11.50
C LEU A 83 -2.80 29.94 12.73
N GLY A 84 -2.20 31.13 12.67
CA GLY A 84 -2.25 32.13 13.74
C GLY A 84 -1.27 31.90 14.91
N THR A 85 -0.51 30.80 14.87
CA THR A 85 0.39 30.39 15.97
C THR A 85 1.68 31.21 16.07
N GLY A 86 2.07 31.96 15.03
CA GLY A 86 3.44 32.46 14.90
C GLY A 86 4.42 31.34 14.55
N ILE A 87 5.73 31.63 14.56
CA ILE A 87 6.77 30.65 14.21
C ILE A 87 8.07 30.84 15.01
N GLY A 88 8.70 29.72 15.38
CA GLY A 88 9.99 29.71 16.10
C GLY A 88 9.85 29.86 17.62
N ASP A 89 10.91 29.52 18.34
CA ASP A 89 10.89 29.25 19.78
C ASP A 89 10.37 30.41 20.66
N ASN A 90 10.50 31.65 20.19
CA ASN A 90 10.13 32.84 20.95
C ASN A 90 8.78 33.47 20.54
N GLU A 91 8.25 33.14 19.35
CA GLU A 91 7.01 33.73 18.82
C GLU A 91 5.87 32.72 18.69
N PHE A 92 6.20 31.42 18.64
CA PHE A 92 5.21 30.35 18.53
C PHE A 92 4.37 30.25 19.81
N SER A 93 3.05 30.19 19.64
CA SER A 93 2.08 29.99 20.71
C SER A 93 0.94 29.11 20.22
N ILE A 94 0.83 27.92 20.81
CA ILE A 94 -0.23 26.97 20.49
C ILE A 94 -1.62 27.50 20.88
N ASP A 95 -1.73 28.32 21.92
CA ASP A 95 -3.00 28.92 22.38
C ASP A 95 -3.64 29.84 21.33
N LYS A 96 -2.85 30.33 20.37
CA LYS A 96 -3.32 31.17 19.26
C LYS A 96 -3.73 30.36 18.03
N LEU A 97 -3.66 29.03 18.10
CA LEU A 97 -4.00 28.15 16.99
C LEU A 97 -5.48 28.33 16.63
N ARG A 98 -5.74 28.67 15.35
CA ARG A 98 -7.08 28.98 14.87
C ARG A 98 -7.92 27.75 14.50
N TYR A 99 -7.26 26.61 14.26
CA TYR A 99 -7.89 25.38 13.82
C TYR A 99 -7.25 24.18 14.54
N HIS A 100 -8.00 23.48 15.38
CA HIS A 100 -7.51 22.29 16.09
C HIS A 100 -7.50 21.04 15.21
N THR A 101 -8.07 21.12 14.00
CA THR A 101 -7.99 20.05 13.00
C THR A 101 -7.33 20.61 11.75
N ILE A 102 -6.06 20.27 11.56
CA ILE A 102 -5.27 20.64 10.39
C ILE A 102 -5.12 19.40 9.52
N VAL A 103 -5.65 19.42 8.32
CA VAL A 103 -5.63 18.27 7.40
C VAL A 103 -4.73 18.59 6.21
N ILE A 104 -3.66 17.81 6.03
CA ILE A 104 -2.84 17.82 4.82
C ILE A 104 -3.55 16.94 3.78
N MET A 105 -3.91 17.53 2.65
CA MET A 105 -4.61 16.87 1.55
C MET A 105 -3.80 17.05 0.26
N THR A 106 -2.97 16.05 -0.02
CA THR A 106 -2.06 16.00 -1.18
C THR A 106 -2.42 14.86 -2.12
N ASP A 107 -1.94 14.90 -3.35
CA ASP A 107 -2.13 13.82 -4.30
C ASP A 107 -1.36 12.56 -3.88
N ALA A 108 -1.78 11.39 -4.41
CA ALA A 108 -1.17 10.09 -4.13
C ALA A 108 0.10 9.83 -4.95
N ASP A 109 0.53 10.78 -5.77
CA ASP A 109 1.71 10.67 -6.61
C ASP A 109 3.01 11.06 -5.89
N VAL A 110 4.12 11.01 -6.62
CA VAL A 110 5.45 11.30 -6.09
C VAL A 110 5.57 12.76 -5.66
N ASP A 111 4.95 13.70 -6.38
CA ASP A 111 5.04 15.13 -6.06
C ASP A 111 4.21 15.49 -4.82
N GLY A 112 3.01 14.91 -4.67
CA GLY A 112 2.22 15.02 -3.46
C GLY A 112 2.93 14.41 -2.24
N SER A 113 3.65 13.30 -2.43
CA SER A 113 4.50 12.72 -1.37
C SER A 113 5.63 13.68 -0.96
N HIS A 114 6.20 14.45 -1.89
CA HIS A 114 7.22 15.45 -1.60
C HIS A 114 6.65 16.62 -0.81
N ILE A 115 5.52 17.22 -1.25
CA ILE A 115 4.91 18.36 -0.55
C ILE A 115 4.45 17.95 0.85
N ARG A 116 3.83 16.77 0.99
CA ARG A 116 3.44 16.22 2.28
C ARG A 116 4.63 16.12 3.22
N THR A 117 5.74 15.55 2.76
CA THR A 117 6.96 15.43 3.56
C THR A 117 7.50 16.81 3.97
N LEU A 118 7.56 17.77 3.05
CA LEU A 118 8.03 19.13 3.34
C LEU A 118 7.17 19.84 4.42
N LEU A 119 5.85 19.65 4.36
CA LEU A 119 4.93 20.15 5.38
C LEU A 119 5.16 19.45 6.73
N LEU A 120 5.30 18.12 6.74
CA LEU A 120 5.58 17.37 7.97
C LEU A 120 6.89 17.82 8.62
N THR A 121 7.95 18.04 7.85
CA THR A 121 9.22 18.59 8.35
C THR A 121 9.05 19.98 8.93
N LEU A 122 8.29 20.86 8.26
CA LEU A 122 7.98 22.20 8.78
C LEU A 122 7.26 22.14 10.13
N PHE A 123 6.20 21.32 10.23
CA PHE A 123 5.46 21.16 11.48
C PHE A 123 6.33 20.56 12.58
N TYR A 124 7.11 19.53 12.26
CA TYR A 124 7.97 18.87 13.23
C TYR A 124 9.05 19.80 13.79
N ARG A 125 9.72 20.60 12.95
CA ARG A 125 10.84 21.45 13.36
C ARG A 125 10.44 22.77 14.01
N HIS A 126 9.31 23.34 13.62
CA HIS A 126 8.95 24.71 14.01
C HIS A 126 7.60 24.82 14.71
N MET A 127 6.81 23.75 14.74
CA MET A 127 5.47 23.73 15.33
C MET A 127 5.17 22.37 15.99
N THR A 128 6.15 21.80 16.68
CA THR A 128 6.07 20.44 17.25
C THR A 128 4.85 20.25 18.14
N ASP A 129 4.44 21.30 18.86
CA ASP A 129 3.26 21.27 19.74
C ASP A 129 1.95 20.98 19.00
N ILE A 130 1.84 21.34 17.72
CA ILE A 130 0.66 21.00 16.90
C ILE A 130 0.56 19.47 16.75
N ILE A 131 1.70 18.80 16.59
CA ILE A 131 1.76 17.33 16.47
C ILE A 131 1.55 16.70 17.85
N SER A 132 2.20 17.21 18.90
CA SER A 132 2.11 16.65 20.26
C SER A 132 0.70 16.74 20.85
N GLN A 133 -0.03 17.83 20.60
CA GLN A 133 -1.44 18.00 20.95
C GLN A 133 -2.38 17.23 20.01
N GLY A 134 -1.85 16.70 18.91
CA GLY A 134 -2.59 15.82 18.01
C GLY A 134 -3.57 16.56 17.09
N HIS A 135 -3.20 17.75 16.65
CA HIS A 135 -4.00 18.59 15.75
C HIS A 135 -3.71 18.36 14.26
N LEU A 136 -2.64 17.62 13.93
CA LEU A 136 -2.21 17.38 12.55
C LEU A 136 -2.70 16.02 12.01
N PHE A 137 -3.33 16.06 10.84
CA PHE A 137 -3.91 14.91 10.16
C PHE A 137 -3.52 14.88 8.68
N ILE A 138 -3.53 13.70 8.09
CA ILE A 138 -3.35 13.46 6.65
C ILE A 138 -4.64 12.86 6.10
N ALA A 139 -5.19 13.47 5.05
CA ALA A 139 -6.36 12.93 4.36
C ALA A 139 -6.03 11.62 3.64
N GLN A 140 -6.98 10.68 3.63
CA GLN A 140 -6.85 9.40 2.91
C GLN A 140 -7.92 9.32 1.80
N PRO A 141 -7.72 10.02 0.66
CA PRO A 141 -8.64 9.96 -0.47
C PRO A 141 -8.67 8.55 -1.09
N PRO A 142 -9.78 8.13 -1.71
CA PRO A 142 -9.88 6.83 -2.35
C PRO A 142 -9.05 6.75 -3.63
N LEU A 143 -8.37 5.62 -3.84
CA LEU A 143 -7.61 5.35 -5.05
C LEU A 143 -8.51 4.87 -6.21
N PHE A 144 -9.64 4.22 -5.90
CA PHE A 144 -10.54 3.67 -6.91
C PHE A 144 -12.00 4.05 -6.69
N ARG A 145 -12.72 4.20 -7.79
CA ARG A 145 -14.19 4.22 -7.86
C ARG A 145 -14.67 3.05 -8.69
N VAL A 146 -15.47 2.18 -8.09
CA VAL A 146 -16.11 1.05 -8.76
C VAL A 146 -17.60 1.35 -8.91
N LYS A 147 -18.12 1.27 -10.14
CA LYS A 147 -19.52 1.49 -10.46
C LYS A 147 -20.13 0.27 -11.16
N LYS A 148 -21.29 -0.17 -10.68
CA LYS A 148 -22.12 -1.22 -11.29
C LYS A 148 -23.57 -0.74 -11.37
N GLY A 149 -24.03 -0.38 -12.57
CA GLY A 149 -25.38 0.18 -12.74
C GLY A 149 -25.56 1.47 -11.91
N LYS A 150 -26.45 1.42 -10.90
CA LYS A 150 -26.74 2.55 -10.00
C LYS A 150 -25.90 2.56 -8.71
N SER A 151 -25.27 1.44 -8.35
CA SER A 151 -24.41 1.38 -7.16
C SER A 151 -22.99 1.85 -7.51
N GLU A 152 -22.41 2.68 -6.66
CA GLU A 152 -21.01 3.06 -6.70
C GLU A 152 -20.36 2.87 -5.33
N ARG A 153 -19.06 2.57 -5.35
CA ARG A 153 -18.25 2.36 -4.15
C ARG A 153 -16.86 2.95 -4.35
N TYR A 154 -16.38 3.67 -3.34
CA TYR A 154 -15.04 4.23 -3.28
C TYR A 154 -14.13 3.30 -2.47
N LEU A 155 -12.94 3.00 -2.98
CA LEU A 155 -12.00 2.05 -2.39
C LEU A 155 -10.65 2.72 -2.22
N LYS A 156 -10.08 2.57 -1.03
CA LYS A 156 -8.87 3.29 -0.58
C LYS A 156 -7.58 2.85 -1.30
N ASP A 157 -7.42 1.56 -1.56
CA ASP A 157 -6.19 0.96 -2.04
C ASP A 157 -6.48 -0.26 -2.95
N GLN A 158 -5.41 -0.84 -3.51
CA GLN A 158 -5.50 -2.01 -4.38
C GLN A 158 -6.06 -3.23 -3.64
N GLU A 159 -5.70 -3.40 -2.36
CA GLU A 159 -6.19 -4.51 -1.54
C GLU A 159 -7.72 -4.43 -1.36
N ALA A 160 -8.25 -3.23 -1.10
CA ALA A 160 -9.69 -3.01 -1.02
C ALA A 160 -10.39 -3.25 -2.37
N LEU A 161 -9.75 -2.89 -3.49
CA LEU A 161 -10.24 -3.22 -4.83
C LEU A 161 -10.31 -4.73 -5.04
N ASP A 162 -9.22 -5.45 -4.79
CA ASP A 162 -9.16 -6.89 -4.97
C ASP A 162 -10.19 -7.61 -4.08
N ALA A 163 -10.29 -7.22 -2.81
CA ALA A 163 -11.28 -7.75 -1.89
C ALA A 163 -12.72 -7.52 -2.39
N HIS A 164 -13.02 -6.33 -2.91
CA HIS A 164 -14.33 -6.03 -3.47
C HIS A 164 -14.61 -6.83 -4.75
N LEU A 165 -13.63 -6.98 -5.64
CA LEU A 165 -13.77 -7.80 -6.85
C LEU A 165 -14.04 -9.27 -6.50
N ILE A 166 -13.39 -9.82 -5.47
CA ILE A 166 -13.66 -11.17 -4.97
C ILE A 166 -15.09 -11.27 -4.42
N GLU A 167 -15.51 -10.31 -3.60
CA GLU A 167 -16.89 -10.27 -3.05
C GLU A 167 -17.93 -10.27 -4.18
N MET A 168 -17.71 -9.47 -5.23
CA MET A 168 -18.60 -9.40 -6.38
C MET A 168 -18.56 -10.66 -7.26
N ALA A 169 -17.40 -11.27 -7.37
CA ALA A 169 -17.18 -12.49 -8.14
C ALA A 169 -17.80 -13.73 -7.49
N VAL A 170 -17.68 -13.83 -6.16
CA VAL A 170 -18.11 -14.99 -5.38
C VAL A 170 -19.63 -15.02 -5.15
N GLY A 171 -20.35 -13.95 -5.50
CA GLY A 171 -21.82 -13.80 -5.42
C GLY A 171 -22.65 -15.04 -5.81
N ASP A 172 -23.36 -15.06 -6.94
CA ASP A 172 -24.26 -16.18 -7.30
C ASP A 172 -23.52 -17.47 -7.74
N VAL A 173 -22.36 -17.74 -7.15
CA VAL A 173 -21.43 -18.79 -7.55
C VAL A 173 -21.45 -19.93 -6.55
N VAL A 174 -21.63 -21.15 -7.06
CA VAL A 174 -21.49 -22.37 -6.28
C VAL A 174 -20.33 -23.17 -6.86
N VAL A 175 -19.30 -23.42 -6.04
CA VAL A 175 -18.17 -24.27 -6.45
C VAL A 175 -18.36 -25.66 -5.87
N SER A 176 -18.36 -26.66 -6.74
CA SER A 176 -18.20 -28.07 -6.37
C SER A 176 -16.74 -28.49 -6.55
N VAL A 177 -16.16 -29.11 -5.52
CA VAL A 177 -14.84 -29.72 -5.58
C VAL A 177 -15.00 -31.19 -5.22
N GLY A 178 -14.96 -32.07 -6.23
CA GLY A 178 -15.40 -33.46 -6.09
C GLY A 178 -16.85 -33.53 -5.59
N ASP A 179 -17.07 -34.22 -4.47
CA ASP A 179 -18.39 -34.36 -3.82
C ASP A 179 -18.72 -33.22 -2.83
N LYS A 180 -17.80 -32.27 -2.61
CA LYS A 180 -17.99 -31.17 -1.65
C LYS A 180 -18.45 -29.91 -2.35
N THR A 181 -19.50 -29.27 -1.84
CA THR A 181 -19.91 -27.93 -2.26
C THR A 181 -19.30 -26.89 -1.34
N LEU A 182 -18.54 -25.95 -1.91
CA LEU A 182 -18.03 -24.79 -1.20
C LEU A 182 -19.12 -23.71 -1.17
N THR A 183 -19.40 -23.23 0.04
CA THR A 183 -20.23 -22.04 0.26
C THR A 183 -19.50 -20.78 -0.22
N GLN A 184 -20.23 -19.68 -0.41
CA GLN A 184 -19.65 -18.37 -0.77
C GLN A 184 -18.53 -17.95 0.20
N SER A 185 -18.74 -18.11 1.51
CA SER A 185 -17.74 -17.79 2.53
C SER A 185 -16.46 -18.62 2.37
N ASN A 186 -16.59 -19.93 2.12
CA ASN A 186 -15.44 -20.81 1.94
C ASN A 186 -14.71 -20.52 0.62
N LEU A 187 -15.44 -20.20 -0.45
CA LEU A 187 -14.83 -19.78 -1.72
C LEU A 187 -14.07 -18.47 -1.57
N THR A 188 -14.63 -17.51 -0.83
CA THR A 188 -13.95 -16.23 -0.55
C THR A 188 -12.64 -16.45 0.19
N ILE A 189 -12.65 -17.32 1.21
CA ILE A 189 -11.43 -17.70 1.96
C ILE A 189 -10.43 -18.39 1.05
N LEU A 190 -10.88 -19.34 0.21
CA LEU A 190 -10.00 -20.05 -0.73
C LEU A 190 -9.34 -19.08 -1.73
N ILE A 191 -10.10 -18.15 -2.32
CA ILE A 191 -9.55 -17.16 -3.26
C ILE A 191 -8.55 -16.23 -2.55
N LYS A 192 -8.85 -15.80 -1.33
CA LYS A 192 -7.92 -15.00 -0.51
C LYS A 192 -6.63 -15.78 -0.21
N ASP A 193 -6.74 -17.05 0.20
CA ASP A 193 -5.59 -17.91 0.45
C ASP A 193 -4.71 -18.06 -0.81
N ILE A 194 -5.31 -18.16 -2.01
CA ILE A 194 -4.55 -18.23 -3.27
C ILE A 194 -3.84 -16.89 -3.56
N ILE A 195 -4.49 -15.75 -3.33
CA ILE A 195 -3.88 -14.43 -3.52
C ILE A 195 -2.73 -14.22 -2.53
N ASP A 196 -2.93 -14.59 -1.28
CA ASP A 196 -1.89 -14.52 -0.24
C ASP A 196 -0.72 -15.45 -0.57
N TYR A 197 -1.00 -16.65 -1.08
CA TYR A 197 0.02 -17.58 -1.58
C TYR A 197 0.86 -16.94 -2.69
N ASP A 198 0.23 -16.37 -3.72
CA ASP A 198 0.92 -15.69 -4.82
C ASP A 198 1.77 -14.51 -4.29
N ARG A 199 1.24 -13.74 -3.33
CA ARG A 199 1.97 -12.62 -2.71
C ARG A 199 3.22 -13.11 -1.98
N HIS A 200 3.11 -14.14 -1.15
CA HIS A 200 4.24 -14.72 -0.43
C HIS A 200 5.25 -15.37 -1.38
N LEU A 201 4.80 -16.08 -2.41
CA LEU A 201 5.68 -16.68 -3.42
C LEU A 201 6.47 -15.61 -4.18
N ASN A 202 5.86 -14.46 -4.46
CA ASN A 202 6.53 -13.34 -5.12
C ASN A 202 7.69 -12.73 -4.31
N HIS A 203 7.76 -12.90 -2.99
CA HIS A 203 8.91 -12.45 -2.19
C HIS A 203 10.22 -13.21 -2.51
N PHE A 204 10.08 -14.41 -3.08
CA PHE A 204 11.21 -15.22 -3.55
C PHE A 204 11.66 -14.86 -4.97
N ARG A 205 10.89 -14.03 -5.68
CA ARG A 205 11.16 -13.67 -7.07
C ARG A 205 12.51 -12.97 -7.18
N GLY A 206 13.32 -13.41 -8.15
CA GLY A 206 14.66 -12.90 -8.39
C GLY A 206 15.76 -13.52 -7.53
N LYS A 207 15.42 -14.17 -6.41
CA LYS A 207 16.39 -14.94 -5.59
C LYS A 207 16.45 -16.40 -6.02
N VAL A 208 15.29 -17.00 -6.28
CA VAL A 208 15.14 -18.41 -6.65
C VAL A 208 14.06 -18.56 -7.71
N ASP A 209 13.96 -19.74 -8.32
CA ASP A 209 12.89 -20.04 -9.28
C ASP A 209 11.61 -20.40 -8.51
N THR A 210 10.65 -19.50 -8.51
CA THR A 210 9.38 -19.65 -7.77
C THR A 210 8.58 -20.87 -8.23
N ARG A 211 8.77 -21.34 -9.46
CA ARG A 211 8.12 -22.57 -9.96
C ARG A 211 8.60 -23.82 -9.24
N VAL A 212 9.85 -23.82 -8.78
CA VAL A 212 10.42 -24.91 -7.98
C VAL A 212 9.79 -24.96 -6.60
N ILE A 213 9.66 -23.80 -5.95
CA ILE A 213 8.97 -23.68 -4.66
C ILE A 213 7.50 -24.09 -4.81
N ASP A 214 6.82 -23.61 -5.85
CA ASP A 214 5.43 -23.96 -6.10
C ASP A 214 5.23 -25.47 -6.29
N ALA A 215 6.04 -26.10 -7.14
CA ALA A 215 6.01 -27.54 -7.35
C ALA A 215 6.29 -28.31 -6.04
N ALA A 216 7.29 -27.89 -5.28
CA ALA A 216 7.63 -28.50 -4.00
C ALA A 216 6.43 -28.42 -3.02
N LEU A 217 5.83 -27.26 -2.84
CA LEU A 217 4.77 -27.10 -1.84
C LEU A 217 3.43 -27.70 -2.29
N MET A 218 3.02 -27.49 -3.55
CA MET A 218 1.69 -27.86 -4.02
C MET A 218 1.58 -29.33 -4.46
N ARG A 219 2.66 -29.95 -4.94
CA ARG A 219 2.63 -31.32 -5.49
C ARG A 219 3.35 -32.36 -4.65
N THR A 220 4.22 -31.94 -3.75
CA THR A 220 4.91 -32.87 -2.85
C THR A 220 4.38 -32.76 -1.41
N THR A 221 4.91 -33.63 -0.56
CA THR A 221 4.72 -33.66 0.88
C THR A 221 6.03 -33.37 1.62
N LEU A 222 6.96 -32.65 0.98
CA LEU A 222 8.24 -32.26 1.55
C LEU A 222 8.06 -31.65 2.94
N SER A 223 8.78 -32.22 3.91
CA SER A 223 8.79 -31.84 5.31
C SER A 223 10.20 -32.06 5.87
N LEU A 224 10.46 -31.55 7.08
CA LEU A 224 11.74 -31.82 7.77
C LEU A 224 11.99 -33.31 8.03
N ASP A 225 10.92 -34.11 8.14
CA ASP A 225 11.01 -35.55 8.33
C ASP A 225 11.36 -36.26 7.02
N VAL A 226 10.76 -35.82 5.90
CA VAL A 226 11.10 -36.33 4.56
C VAL A 226 12.55 -36.01 4.20
N LEU A 227 13.08 -34.84 4.59
CA LEU A 227 14.50 -34.52 4.40
C LEU A 227 15.45 -35.40 5.23
N ALA A 228 14.97 -36.05 6.30
CA ALA A 228 15.75 -37.00 7.07
C ALA A 228 15.71 -38.43 6.48
N ASN A 229 14.72 -38.74 5.63
CA ASN A 229 14.52 -40.06 5.04
C ASN A 229 14.81 -40.06 3.54
N GLU A 230 15.99 -40.57 3.16
CA GLU A 230 16.45 -40.58 1.77
C GLU A 230 15.50 -41.33 0.81
N THR A 231 14.86 -42.41 1.27
CA THR A 231 13.94 -43.19 0.43
C THR A 231 12.66 -42.41 0.12
N GLU A 232 12.13 -41.68 1.09
CA GLU A 232 10.94 -40.84 0.91
C GLU A 232 11.28 -39.60 0.09
N LEU A 233 12.43 -38.97 0.34
CA LEU A 233 12.90 -37.83 -0.43
C LEU A 233 13.02 -38.15 -1.92
N GLN A 234 13.56 -39.32 -2.27
CA GLN A 234 13.66 -39.73 -3.67
C GLN A 234 12.28 -39.85 -4.35
N LYS A 235 11.26 -40.38 -3.64
CA LYS A 235 9.88 -40.45 -4.17
C LYS A 235 9.31 -39.05 -4.44
N GLU A 236 9.55 -38.10 -3.54
CA GLU A 236 9.08 -36.73 -3.72
C GLU A 236 9.83 -35.98 -4.83
N ILE A 237 11.13 -36.26 -5.03
CA ILE A 237 11.91 -35.73 -6.16
C ILE A 237 11.33 -36.16 -7.50
N VAL A 238 10.85 -37.41 -7.63
CA VAL A 238 10.19 -37.87 -8.87
C VAL A 238 8.94 -37.04 -9.16
N LYS A 239 8.07 -36.84 -8.15
CA LYS A 239 6.86 -35.99 -8.29
C LYS A 239 7.20 -34.55 -8.66
N LEU A 240 8.25 -34.00 -8.05
CA LEU A 240 8.74 -32.66 -8.34
C LEU A 240 9.23 -32.53 -9.78
N LYS A 241 10.04 -33.49 -10.26
CA LYS A 241 10.51 -33.55 -11.66
C LYS A 241 9.36 -33.60 -12.66
N GLU A 242 8.36 -34.43 -12.41
CA GLU A 242 7.17 -34.53 -13.26
C GLU A 242 6.40 -33.21 -13.33
N CYS A 243 6.21 -32.55 -12.18
CA CYS A 243 5.56 -31.24 -12.12
C CYS A 243 6.35 -30.19 -12.91
N LEU A 244 7.67 -30.08 -12.70
CA LEU A 244 8.50 -29.10 -13.38
C LEU A 244 8.50 -29.30 -14.91
N ARG A 245 8.51 -30.55 -15.39
CA ARG A 245 8.37 -30.85 -16.83
C ARG A 245 7.01 -30.42 -17.37
N SER A 246 5.92 -30.67 -16.63
CA SER A 246 4.57 -30.26 -17.04
C SER A 246 4.43 -28.74 -17.14
N GLN A 247 5.18 -28.00 -16.33
CA GLN A 247 5.25 -26.53 -16.34
C GLN A 247 6.28 -25.98 -17.33
N GLN A 248 6.88 -26.83 -18.18
CA GLN A 248 7.92 -26.47 -19.15
C GLN A 248 9.12 -25.73 -18.53
N VAL A 249 9.48 -26.07 -17.29
CA VAL A 249 10.68 -25.55 -16.64
C VAL A 249 11.91 -26.20 -17.29
N SER A 250 12.89 -25.38 -17.69
CA SER A 250 14.14 -25.86 -18.27
C SER A 250 15.10 -26.31 -17.16
N PHE A 251 15.42 -27.60 -17.13
CA PHE A 251 16.43 -28.22 -16.27
C PHE A 251 16.95 -29.53 -16.89
N ASN A 252 18.17 -29.94 -16.56
CA ASN A 252 18.74 -31.24 -16.92
C ASN A 252 18.56 -32.26 -15.80
N GLU A 253 18.66 -33.56 -16.09
CA GLU A 253 18.54 -34.61 -15.06
C GLU A 253 19.52 -34.46 -13.88
N ASN A 254 20.73 -33.98 -14.17
CA ASN A 254 21.79 -33.78 -13.20
C ASN A 254 21.68 -32.45 -12.43
N ASP A 255 20.71 -31.60 -12.77
CA ASP A 255 20.52 -30.29 -12.13
C ASP A 255 19.80 -30.39 -10.77
N ILE A 256 19.25 -31.56 -10.44
CA ILE A 256 18.64 -31.85 -9.14
C ILE A 256 19.58 -32.75 -8.35
N VAL A 257 20.24 -32.18 -7.36
CA VAL A 257 21.29 -32.82 -6.57
C VAL A 257 20.87 -32.91 -5.11
N VAL A 258 21.01 -34.10 -4.53
CA VAL A 258 20.85 -34.32 -3.09
C VAL A 258 22.24 -34.37 -2.47
N SER A 259 22.49 -33.50 -1.49
CA SER A 259 23.71 -33.50 -0.68
C SER A 259 23.38 -33.67 0.80
N GLU A 260 24.38 -33.89 1.64
CA GLU A 260 24.18 -33.90 3.09
C GLU A 260 24.24 -32.49 3.68
N ASP A 261 23.35 -32.22 4.62
CA ASP A 261 23.35 -31.05 5.49
C ASP A 261 23.98 -31.48 6.82
N ALA A 262 25.31 -31.36 6.90
CA ALA A 262 26.13 -31.88 8.00
C ALA A 262 25.79 -31.22 9.35
N GLU A 263 25.26 -30.00 9.35
CA GLU A 263 24.92 -29.25 10.55
C GLU A 263 23.61 -29.73 11.18
N HIS A 264 22.69 -30.27 10.38
CA HIS A 264 21.35 -30.65 10.81
C HIS A 264 21.03 -32.14 10.69
N SER A 265 22.00 -32.97 10.27
CA SER A 265 21.83 -34.42 10.04
C SER A 265 20.63 -34.73 9.14
N ARG A 266 20.42 -33.89 8.12
CA ARG A 266 19.36 -34.01 7.11
C ARG A 266 19.96 -33.92 5.72
N LYS A 267 19.14 -34.13 4.68
CA LYS A 267 19.54 -33.93 3.29
C LYS A 267 19.21 -32.51 2.84
N ARG A 268 20.05 -31.98 1.94
CA ARG A 268 19.88 -30.71 1.23
C ARG A 268 19.56 -31.02 -0.24
N LEU A 269 18.48 -30.43 -0.75
CA LEU A 269 18.06 -30.57 -2.14
C LEU A 269 18.41 -29.30 -2.91
N THR A 270 19.30 -29.40 -3.89
CA THR A 270 19.70 -28.28 -4.76
C THR A 270 19.16 -28.50 -6.16
N ILE A 271 18.43 -27.52 -6.68
CA ILE A 271 17.73 -27.59 -7.96
C ILE A 271 18.18 -26.42 -8.81
N LYS A 272 18.85 -26.70 -9.94
CA LYS A 272 19.23 -25.68 -10.92
C LYS A 272 18.19 -25.64 -12.04
N THR A 273 17.73 -24.44 -12.38
CA THR A 273 16.77 -24.24 -13.47
C THR A 273 17.20 -23.06 -14.33
N GLN A 274 16.58 -22.93 -15.51
CA GLN A 274 16.78 -21.80 -16.39
C GLN A 274 15.49 -20.98 -16.51
N LEU A 275 15.60 -19.67 -16.31
CA LEU A 275 14.54 -18.70 -16.52
C LEU A 275 15.00 -17.70 -17.60
N GLY A 276 14.56 -17.91 -18.83
CA GLY A 276 15.12 -17.20 -19.99
C GLY A 276 16.59 -17.57 -20.19
N THR A 277 17.47 -16.58 -20.16
CA THR A 277 18.93 -16.79 -20.24
C THR A 277 19.60 -16.94 -18.87
N THR A 278 18.88 -16.68 -17.78
CA THR A 278 19.44 -16.69 -16.42
C THR A 278 19.34 -18.08 -15.80
N ALA A 279 20.46 -18.59 -15.28
CA ALA A 279 20.48 -19.78 -14.44
C ALA A 279 20.07 -19.41 -13.02
N MET A 280 19.11 -20.14 -12.47
CA MET A 280 18.59 -19.99 -11.12
C MET A 280 18.97 -21.22 -10.31
N VAL A 281 19.27 -21.04 -9.02
CA VAL A 281 19.57 -22.13 -8.10
C VAL A 281 18.61 -22.03 -6.92
N THR A 282 17.84 -23.07 -6.68
CA THR A 282 16.92 -23.18 -5.55
C THR A 282 17.43 -24.24 -4.61
N VAL A 283 17.65 -23.89 -3.34
CA VAL A 283 18.10 -24.82 -2.30
C VAL A 283 16.97 -25.02 -1.30
N ILE A 284 16.60 -26.28 -1.07
CA ILE A 284 15.62 -26.71 -0.09
C ILE A 284 16.37 -27.55 0.95
N ASP A 285 16.67 -26.94 2.09
CA ASP A 285 17.31 -27.56 3.25
C ASP A 285 16.58 -27.19 4.55
N THR A 286 17.18 -27.53 5.68
CA THR A 286 16.58 -27.31 7.00
C THR A 286 16.28 -25.82 7.25
N ASP A 287 17.18 -24.93 6.85
CA ASP A 287 17.04 -23.48 7.03
C ASP A 287 15.92 -22.93 6.15
N PHE A 288 15.88 -23.33 4.88
CA PHE A 288 14.79 -22.97 3.99
C PHE A 288 13.42 -23.39 4.59
N MET A 289 13.31 -24.64 5.04
CA MET A 289 12.07 -25.18 5.62
C MET A 289 11.66 -24.52 6.94
N ARG A 290 12.62 -23.95 7.70
CA ARG A 290 12.38 -23.25 8.97
C ARG A 290 12.16 -21.75 8.82
N SER A 291 12.48 -21.17 7.66
CA SER A 291 12.27 -19.75 7.40
C SER A 291 10.82 -19.33 7.63
N ALA A 292 10.63 -18.09 8.11
CA ALA A 292 9.31 -17.57 8.43
C ALA A 292 8.41 -17.51 7.18
N GLU A 293 9.01 -17.16 6.04
CA GLU A 293 8.37 -17.06 4.73
C GLU A 293 7.85 -18.41 4.25
N VAL A 294 8.67 -19.47 4.34
CA VAL A 294 8.28 -20.83 3.93
C VAL A 294 7.27 -21.43 4.91
N SER A 295 7.43 -21.21 6.22
CA SER A 295 6.46 -21.64 7.23
C SER A 295 5.07 -21.06 6.95
N GLN A 296 5.00 -19.77 6.56
CA GLN A 296 3.76 -19.13 6.19
C GLN A 296 3.16 -19.73 4.90
N LEU A 297 3.97 -19.99 3.87
CA LEU A 297 3.53 -20.68 2.66
C LEU A 297 2.95 -22.07 2.97
N PHE A 298 3.60 -22.87 3.84
CA PHE A 298 3.09 -24.18 4.26
C PHE A 298 1.72 -24.09 4.93
N LYS A 299 1.50 -23.10 5.81
CA LYS A 299 0.19 -22.88 6.46
C LYS A 299 -0.89 -22.59 5.42
N ILE A 300 -0.60 -21.73 4.45
CA ILE A 300 -1.54 -21.38 3.38
C ILE A 300 -1.84 -22.60 2.50
N VAL A 301 -0.80 -23.32 2.07
CA VAL A 301 -0.93 -24.53 1.23
C VAL A 301 -1.73 -25.62 1.94
N SER A 302 -1.57 -25.78 3.25
CA SER A 302 -2.38 -26.73 4.04
C SER A 302 -3.88 -26.38 4.01
N ARG A 303 -4.23 -25.09 4.13
CA ARG A 303 -5.62 -24.60 4.00
C ARG A 303 -6.15 -24.76 2.58
N ILE A 304 -5.31 -24.56 1.57
CA ILE A 304 -5.68 -24.76 0.18
C ILE A 304 -5.95 -26.26 -0.09
N LYS A 305 -5.02 -27.14 0.30
CA LYS A 305 -5.15 -28.60 0.09
C LYS A 305 -6.33 -29.20 0.86
N SER A 306 -6.71 -28.65 2.02
CA SER A 306 -7.89 -29.12 2.76
C SER A 306 -9.22 -28.82 2.05
N ASN A 307 -9.23 -27.79 1.17
CA ASN A 307 -10.38 -27.38 0.36
C ASN A 307 -10.50 -28.15 -0.98
N ALA A 308 -9.95 -29.37 -1.01
CA ALA A 308 -10.06 -30.42 -2.01
C ALA A 308 -9.19 -30.26 -3.28
N ALA A 309 -8.95 -31.41 -3.93
CA ALA A 309 -8.03 -31.59 -5.06
C ALA A 309 -8.75 -31.34 -6.40
N PRO A 310 -8.02 -30.98 -7.48
CA PRO A 310 -8.60 -30.85 -8.80
C PRO A 310 -9.29 -32.15 -9.26
N PRO A 311 -10.29 -32.07 -10.17
CA PRO A 311 -10.75 -30.88 -10.88
C PRO A 311 -11.71 -30.01 -10.06
N TYR A 312 -11.60 -28.68 -10.21
CA TYR A 312 -12.50 -27.71 -9.60
C TYR A 312 -13.66 -27.42 -10.55
N ALA A 313 -14.89 -27.73 -10.15
CA ALA A 313 -16.08 -27.49 -10.96
C ALA A 313 -16.87 -26.30 -10.40
N LEU A 314 -16.89 -25.20 -11.15
CA LEU A 314 -17.63 -23.99 -10.85
C LEU A 314 -18.97 -24.03 -11.57
N VAL A 315 -20.08 -23.90 -10.84
CA VAL A 315 -21.41 -23.70 -11.43
C VAL A 315 -21.81 -22.24 -11.23
N GLN A 316 -21.99 -21.52 -12.33
CA GLN A 316 -22.40 -20.12 -12.34
C GLN A 316 -23.52 -19.95 -13.35
N LYS A 317 -24.70 -19.50 -12.90
CA LYS A 317 -25.87 -19.24 -13.78
C LYS A 317 -26.19 -20.39 -14.75
N GLU A 318 -26.26 -21.61 -14.24
CA GLU A 318 -26.54 -22.85 -14.99
C GLU A 318 -25.42 -23.33 -15.94
N GLU A 319 -24.32 -22.57 -16.09
CA GLU A 319 -23.13 -23.01 -16.81
C GLU A 319 -22.13 -23.68 -15.86
N LYS A 320 -21.52 -24.78 -16.31
CA LYS A 320 -20.51 -25.52 -15.56
C LYS A 320 -19.12 -25.32 -16.20
N TYR A 321 -18.21 -24.77 -15.43
CA TYR A 321 -16.81 -24.57 -15.81
C TYR A 321 -15.93 -25.55 -15.01
N ILE A 322 -14.95 -26.16 -15.67
CA ILE A 322 -14.04 -27.12 -15.06
C ILE A 322 -12.62 -26.57 -15.15
N PHE A 323 -11.90 -26.59 -14.03
CA PHE A 323 -10.53 -26.10 -13.92
C PHE A 323 -9.60 -27.16 -13.37
N ASP A 324 -8.45 -27.34 -14.03
CA ASP A 324 -7.43 -28.31 -13.64
C ASP A 324 -6.49 -27.77 -12.54
N ASN A 325 -6.51 -26.47 -12.29
CA ASN A 325 -5.70 -25.81 -11.27
C ASN A 325 -6.41 -24.59 -10.66
N LEU A 326 -5.94 -24.21 -9.46
CA LEU A 326 -6.51 -23.12 -8.68
C LEU A 326 -6.25 -21.73 -9.28
N VAL A 327 -5.17 -21.57 -10.04
CA VAL A 327 -4.85 -20.30 -10.71
C VAL A 327 -5.91 -19.99 -11.78
N ALA A 328 -6.28 -20.98 -12.57
CA ALA A 328 -7.32 -20.86 -13.58
C ALA A 328 -8.69 -20.57 -12.94
N LEU A 329 -9.03 -21.27 -11.85
CA LEU A 329 -10.23 -20.99 -11.05
C LEU A 329 -10.23 -19.54 -10.54
N LYS A 330 -9.14 -19.09 -9.91
CA LYS A 330 -8.98 -17.71 -9.40
C LYS A 330 -9.19 -16.68 -10.49
N ASN A 331 -8.49 -16.82 -11.62
CA ASN A 331 -8.57 -15.86 -12.71
C ASN A 331 -10.00 -15.79 -13.27
N HIS A 332 -10.65 -16.93 -13.48
CA HIS A 332 -12.03 -16.96 -13.95
C HIS A 332 -13.01 -16.30 -12.96
N VAL A 333 -12.85 -16.55 -11.66
CA VAL A 333 -13.67 -15.92 -10.61
C VAL A 333 -13.46 -14.39 -10.66
N ILE A 334 -12.22 -13.92 -10.59
CA ILE A 334 -11.90 -12.47 -10.63
C ILE A 334 -12.42 -11.81 -11.91
N ASP A 335 -12.19 -12.40 -13.07
CA ASP A 335 -12.63 -11.85 -14.36
C ASP A 335 -14.14 -11.80 -14.47
N SER A 336 -14.84 -12.80 -13.91
CA SER A 336 -16.29 -12.79 -13.81
C SER A 336 -16.80 -11.68 -12.89
N GLY A 337 -16.10 -11.40 -11.79
CA GLY A 337 -16.39 -10.25 -10.92
C GLY A 337 -16.24 -8.90 -11.62
N LYS A 338 -15.27 -8.78 -12.53
CA LYS A 338 -15.02 -7.56 -13.33
C LYS A 338 -16.09 -7.30 -14.41
N LYS A 339 -16.81 -8.32 -14.86
CA LYS A 339 -17.81 -8.16 -15.94
C LYS A 339 -18.91 -7.17 -15.54
N GLY A 340 -19.05 -6.10 -16.33
CA GLY A 340 -20.05 -5.05 -16.12
C GLY A 340 -19.69 -4.02 -15.06
N LEU A 341 -18.45 -4.04 -14.54
CA LEU A 341 -17.92 -2.99 -13.68
C LEU A 341 -17.23 -1.91 -14.49
N TYR A 342 -17.51 -0.66 -14.15
CA TYR A 342 -16.68 0.47 -14.52
C TYR A 342 -15.76 0.80 -13.34
N ILE A 343 -14.45 0.60 -13.53
CA ILE A 343 -13.43 0.87 -12.52
C ILE A 343 -12.65 2.11 -12.99
N GLN A 344 -12.68 3.17 -12.19
CA GLN A 344 -11.86 4.36 -12.39
C GLN A 344 -10.82 4.43 -11.29
N ARG A 345 -9.56 4.64 -11.67
CA ARG A 345 -8.47 4.95 -10.73
C ARG A 345 -8.27 6.46 -10.71
N TYR A 346 -8.22 7.05 -9.53
CA TYR A 346 -7.88 8.46 -9.35
C TYR A 346 -6.36 8.61 -9.30
N LYS A 347 -5.80 9.51 -10.11
CA LYS A 347 -4.36 9.83 -10.06
C LYS A 347 -4.06 11.06 -9.23
N GLY A 348 -5.02 11.98 -9.12
CA GLY A 348 -4.93 13.17 -8.28
C GLY A 348 -6.30 13.65 -7.83
N LEU A 349 -6.31 14.46 -6.79
CA LEU A 349 -7.51 15.04 -6.18
C LEU A 349 -8.28 15.92 -7.16
N GLY A 350 -7.58 16.55 -8.11
CA GLY A 350 -8.18 17.38 -9.16
C GLY A 350 -9.05 16.61 -10.16
N GLU A 351 -8.97 15.28 -10.21
CA GLU A 351 -9.84 14.44 -11.05
C GLU A 351 -11.22 14.22 -10.43
N MET A 352 -11.39 14.55 -9.14
CA MET A 352 -12.66 14.45 -8.43
C MET A 352 -13.45 15.75 -8.58
N ASN A 353 -14.73 15.60 -8.91
CA ASN A 353 -15.66 16.73 -8.84
C ASN A 353 -15.87 17.16 -7.39
N PRO A 354 -16.29 18.42 -7.11
CA PRO A 354 -16.45 18.92 -5.74
C PRO A 354 -17.32 18.04 -4.82
N GLU A 355 -18.40 17.47 -5.36
CA GLU A 355 -19.27 16.55 -4.61
C GLU A 355 -18.55 15.25 -4.23
N GLN A 356 -17.78 14.66 -5.14
CA GLN A 356 -17.00 13.45 -4.88
C GLN A 356 -15.92 13.70 -3.83
N LEU A 357 -15.21 14.82 -3.95
CA LEU A 357 -14.17 15.20 -3.00
C LEU A 357 -14.77 15.41 -1.60
N TRP A 358 -15.95 16.04 -1.52
CA TRP A 358 -16.70 16.17 -0.29
C TRP A 358 -17.03 14.80 0.30
N GLU A 359 -17.77 13.96 -0.43
CA GLU A 359 -18.29 12.68 0.08
C GLU A 359 -17.20 11.69 0.50
N THR A 360 -16.03 11.76 -0.14
CA THR A 360 -14.95 10.80 0.07
C THR A 360 -13.90 11.27 1.06
N THR A 361 -13.59 12.57 1.06
CA THR A 361 -12.36 13.07 1.70
C THR A 361 -12.62 14.17 2.73
N MET A 362 -13.74 14.90 2.63
CA MET A 362 -14.00 16.06 3.49
C MET A 362 -15.19 15.90 4.45
N ASP A 363 -16.16 15.04 4.13
CA ASP A 363 -17.34 14.78 4.96
C ASP A 363 -16.92 14.11 6.30
N PRO A 364 -17.13 14.76 7.45
CA PRO A 364 -16.78 14.20 8.76
C PRO A 364 -17.39 12.82 9.06
N ALA A 365 -18.53 12.48 8.43
CA ALA A 365 -19.19 11.20 8.64
C ALA A 365 -18.59 10.04 7.81
N ARG A 366 -17.82 10.34 6.75
CA ARG A 366 -17.33 9.35 5.78
C ARG A 366 -15.81 9.36 5.60
N ARG A 367 -15.17 10.50 5.83
CA ARG A 367 -13.73 10.67 5.62
C ARG A 367 -12.91 9.77 6.53
N THR A 368 -11.76 9.36 6.02
CA THR A 368 -10.71 8.70 6.82
C THR A 368 -9.52 9.65 6.93
N LEU A 369 -9.11 9.93 8.17
CA LEU A 369 -7.95 10.77 8.47
C LEU A 369 -6.91 9.94 9.23
N LEU A 370 -5.66 10.09 8.84
CA LEU A 370 -4.52 9.55 9.58
C LEU A 370 -3.99 10.64 10.51
N LYS A 371 -3.98 10.40 11.82
CA LYS A 371 -3.43 11.32 12.81
C LYS A 371 -1.90 11.17 12.85
N VAL A 372 -1.17 12.27 12.73
CA VAL A 372 0.30 12.26 12.76
C VAL A 372 0.79 12.17 14.22
N GLN A 373 1.73 11.26 14.49
CA GLN A 373 2.38 11.13 15.80
C GLN A 373 3.86 11.56 15.73
N ILE A 374 4.49 11.78 16.89
CA ILE A 374 5.89 12.25 16.97
C ILE A 374 6.85 11.14 16.50
N GLU A 375 6.51 9.88 16.77
CA GLU A 375 7.26 8.71 16.29
C GLU A 375 7.34 8.70 14.75
N ASP A 376 6.21 8.96 14.08
CA ASP A 376 6.13 9.02 12.61
C ASP A 376 6.97 10.18 12.02
N ALA A 377 7.07 11.29 12.76
CA ALA A 377 7.81 12.46 12.32
C ALA A 377 9.34 12.24 12.33
N VAL A 378 9.84 11.38 13.23
CA VAL A 378 11.26 10.98 13.28
C VAL A 378 11.63 10.08 12.11
N GLU A 379 10.78 9.11 11.76
CA GLU A 379 10.98 8.28 10.56
C GLU A 379 10.96 9.14 9.29
N CYS A 380 10.05 10.13 9.24
CA CYS A 380 10.01 11.11 8.15
C CYS A 380 11.31 11.93 8.04
N ASP A 381 11.91 12.36 9.17
CA ASP A 381 13.17 13.11 9.20
C ASP A 381 14.38 12.25 8.76
N GLN A 382 14.43 10.97 9.15
CA GLN A 382 15.46 10.04 8.67
C GLN A 382 15.35 9.79 7.17
N MET A 383 14.13 9.51 6.68
CA MET A 383 13.88 9.42 5.24
C MET A 383 14.25 10.71 4.51
N PHE A 384 13.97 11.87 5.11
CA PHE A 384 14.29 13.17 4.54
C PHE A 384 15.80 13.45 4.50
N THR A 385 16.52 13.13 5.56
CA THR A 385 17.98 13.27 5.63
C THR A 385 18.66 12.43 4.55
N VAL A 386 18.15 11.22 4.31
CA VAL A 386 18.67 10.33 3.27
C VAL A 386 18.26 10.79 1.86
N LEU A 387 16.99 11.11 1.63
CA LEU A 387 16.47 11.47 0.31
C LEU A 387 16.87 12.88 -0.14
N MET A 388 16.93 13.82 0.80
CA MET A 388 17.17 15.23 0.52
C MET A 388 18.54 15.71 0.97
N GLY A 389 19.32 14.93 1.73
CA GLY A 389 20.69 15.28 2.14
C GLY A 389 21.67 15.40 0.96
N ASP A 390 22.88 15.87 1.21
CA ASP A 390 23.87 16.13 0.15
C ASP A 390 24.60 14.85 -0.31
N GLN A 391 24.42 13.73 0.40
CA GLN A 391 25.05 12.47 0.07
C GLN A 391 24.25 11.71 -1.00
N VAL A 392 24.90 11.44 -2.13
CA VAL A 392 24.28 10.77 -3.29
C VAL A 392 24.12 9.27 -3.06
N GLU A 393 25.08 8.61 -2.40
CA GLU A 393 25.06 7.15 -2.22
C GLU A 393 23.93 6.65 -1.30
N PRO A 394 23.70 7.21 -0.09
CA PRO A 394 22.56 6.80 0.74
C PRO A 394 21.22 6.99 0.05
N ARG A 395 21.08 8.07 -0.73
CA ARG A 395 19.89 8.33 -1.55
C ARG A 395 19.72 7.26 -2.62
N ARG A 396 20.79 6.90 -3.31
CA ARG A 396 20.79 5.89 -4.36
C ARG A 396 20.43 4.51 -3.80
N GLU A 397 21.06 4.09 -2.70
CA GLU A 397 20.76 2.84 -2.00
C GLU A 397 19.31 2.80 -1.52
N PHE A 398 18.80 3.91 -0.98
CA PHE A 398 17.40 4.01 -0.57
C PHE A 398 16.45 3.89 -1.77
N ILE A 399 16.74 4.57 -2.89
CA ILE A 399 15.94 4.45 -4.12
C ILE A 399 16.01 3.02 -4.66
N GLU A 400 17.18 2.38 -4.71
CA GLU A 400 17.33 1.01 -5.22
C GLU A 400 16.63 -0.04 -4.32
N ALA A 401 16.76 0.09 -3.00
CA ALA A 401 16.10 -0.80 -2.03
C ALA A 401 14.57 -0.65 -2.04
N ASN A 402 14.05 0.57 -2.24
CA ASN A 402 12.62 0.84 -2.26
C ASN A 402 12.00 0.83 -3.68
N ALA A 403 12.81 0.88 -4.75
CA ALA A 403 12.38 0.77 -6.15
C ALA A 403 11.69 -0.57 -6.45
N LEU A 404 12.08 -1.62 -5.73
CA LEU A 404 11.45 -2.94 -5.81
C LEU A 404 10.02 -2.93 -5.22
N ASN A 405 9.72 -2.04 -4.26
CA ASN A 405 8.39 -1.85 -3.70
C ASN A 405 7.51 -0.92 -4.55
N THR A 406 8.09 0.00 -5.32
CA THR A 406 7.36 0.92 -6.23
C THR A 406 7.05 0.35 -7.61
N ARG A 407 7.50 -0.87 -7.95
CA ARG A 407 7.09 -1.56 -9.19
C ARG A 407 5.59 -1.91 -9.27
N ASN A 408 4.81 -1.64 -8.23
CA ASN A 408 3.34 -1.71 -8.26
C ASN A 408 2.66 -0.35 -8.55
N LEU A 409 3.42 0.71 -8.88
CA LEU A 409 2.85 1.98 -9.34
C LEU A 409 2.80 2.16 -10.87
N ASP A 410 3.55 1.35 -11.63
CA ASP A 410 3.48 1.32 -13.10
C ASP A 410 3.23 -0.09 -13.62
N ILE A 411 1.94 -0.40 -13.87
CA ILE A 411 1.33 -0.96 -15.10
C ILE A 411 -0.19 -1.03 -14.87
#